data_AF-A0A432T3K3-F1
#
_entry.id   AF-A0A432T3K3-F1
#
_cell.length_a   1.000
_cell.length_b   1.000
_cell.length_c   1.000
_cell.angle_alpha   90.00
_cell.angle_beta   90.00
_cell.angle_gamma   90.00
#
_symmetry.space_group_name_H-M   'P 1'
#
loop_
_entity.id
_entity.type
_entity.pdbx_description
1 polymer ?
#
loop_
_entity_poly.entity_id
_entity_poly.type
_entity_poly.pdbx_seq_one_letter_code
_entity_poly.pdbx_strand_id
1 'polypeptide(L)'
;ITPDYIWKNRSAANKYFKQGLALLRANNPKLAANYFDASRKYYQKRYEKDKALFWLYLSTHNKTYLKYLQKSYSVNIYTLLAEDAIDGTYPKTITEQFRKKHLTGFDPKNPIIWATIKQRMRQSSNRQIDHMANYYAAQDSIGIYTYLKAEACEHTKSYFPVPYRDAMRNMSASRQALIYAIARQESRFVPASVSRSFALGMMQFMPFLIKDIAKKKGYNMDLDEMFNPYRAIEFADYHLNYLNKYLYHPLFVAYAYNAGIGFTKRYLQNSSHFRRGAYEPYMSIEIMKNAEAREYGKKVLANYVIYLNKLGVSTRITPLIEVLATPSQTDAFRK
;
A
#
# COMPACT_ATOMS: atom_id res chain seq x y z
N ILE A 1 12.87 -18.73 -15.57
CA ILE A 1 13.06 -17.31 -15.99
C ILE A 1 14.09 -16.68 -15.05
N THR A 2 15.14 -16.04 -15.56
CA THR A 2 16.21 -15.47 -14.72
C THR A 2 15.82 -14.11 -14.13
N PRO A 3 16.34 -13.70 -12.95
CA PRO A 3 16.14 -12.36 -12.40
C PRO A 3 16.51 -11.24 -13.37
N ASP A 4 17.56 -11.46 -14.16
CA ASP A 4 18.08 -10.52 -15.15
C ASP A 4 17.08 -10.27 -16.30
N TYR A 5 16.45 -11.34 -16.79
CA TYR A 5 15.38 -11.24 -17.78
C TYR A 5 14.16 -10.47 -17.25
N ILE A 6 13.76 -10.74 -16.00
CA ILE A 6 12.63 -10.04 -15.36
C ILE A 6 12.94 -8.54 -15.23
N TRP A 7 14.16 -8.19 -14.84
CA TRP A 7 14.59 -6.80 -14.71
C TRP A 7 14.61 -6.08 -16.07
N LYS A 8 15.21 -6.69 -17.12
CA LYS A 8 15.27 -6.12 -18.47
C LYS A 8 13.88 -5.85 -19.03
N ASN A 9 12.96 -6.82 -18.92
CA ASN A 9 11.58 -6.67 -19.37
C ASN A 9 10.84 -5.56 -18.61
N ARG A 10 11.01 -5.50 -17.29
CA ARG A 10 10.39 -4.45 -16.48
C ARG A 10 10.92 -3.06 -16.81
N SER A 11 12.21 -2.95 -17.10
CA SER A 11 12.85 -1.70 -17.54
C SER A 11 12.27 -1.23 -18.88
N ALA A 12 12.20 -2.12 -19.87
CA ALA A 12 11.57 -1.84 -21.17
C ALA A 12 10.10 -1.43 -21.02
N ALA A 13 9.32 -2.17 -20.23
CA ALA A 13 7.92 -1.84 -19.95
C ALA A 13 7.77 -0.44 -19.34
N ASN A 14 8.63 -0.07 -18.38
CA ASN A 14 8.62 1.26 -17.77
C ASN A 14 8.99 2.37 -18.77
N LYS A 15 9.90 2.10 -19.73
CA LYS A 15 10.23 3.04 -20.80
C LYS A 15 9.00 3.30 -21.68
N TYR A 16 8.34 2.24 -22.15
CA TYR A 16 7.11 2.36 -22.94
C TYR A 16 6.00 3.09 -22.16
N PHE A 17 5.80 2.73 -20.89
CA PHE A 17 4.78 3.36 -20.05
C PHE A 17 5.02 4.87 -19.89
N LYS A 18 6.27 5.29 -19.63
CA LYS A 18 6.63 6.71 -19.55
C LYS A 18 6.40 7.44 -20.87
N GLN A 19 6.70 6.82 -22.00
CA GLN A 19 6.45 7.40 -23.32
C GLN A 19 4.94 7.57 -23.57
N GLY A 20 4.12 6.59 -23.16
CA GLY A 20 2.66 6.71 -23.21
C GLY A 20 2.14 7.90 -22.40
N LEU A 21 2.63 8.09 -21.17
CA LEU A 21 2.28 9.27 -20.35
C LEU A 21 2.68 10.58 -21.02
N ALA A 22 3.89 10.65 -21.59
CA ALA A 22 4.37 11.84 -22.29
C ALA A 22 3.49 12.19 -23.50
N LEU A 23 3.07 11.19 -24.27
CA LEU A 23 2.18 11.35 -25.42
C LEU A 23 0.77 11.80 -25.02
N LEU A 24 0.23 11.30 -23.90
CA LEU A 24 -1.05 11.81 -23.37
C LEU A 24 -0.97 13.27 -22.97
N ARG A 25 0.13 13.69 -22.33
CA ARG A 25 0.35 15.11 -22.00
C ARG A 25 0.51 15.98 -23.23
N ALA A 26 0.98 15.42 -24.34
CA ALA A 26 1.05 16.06 -25.65
C ALA A 26 -0.24 15.90 -26.49
N ASN A 27 -1.37 15.51 -25.86
CA ASN A 27 -2.66 15.32 -26.49
C ASN A 27 -2.66 14.34 -27.68
N ASN A 28 -1.86 13.27 -27.60
CA ASN A 28 -1.79 12.20 -28.61
C ASN A 28 -2.24 10.84 -28.05
N PRO A 29 -3.54 10.67 -27.74
CA PRO A 29 -4.05 9.49 -27.05
C PRO A 29 -3.95 8.19 -27.85
N LYS A 30 -4.12 8.26 -29.17
CA LYS A 30 -4.02 7.08 -30.04
C LYS A 30 -2.61 6.51 -30.04
N LEU A 31 -1.58 7.36 -30.16
CA LEU A 31 -0.20 6.88 -30.10
C LEU A 31 0.17 6.44 -28.68
N ALA A 32 -0.31 7.15 -27.66
CA ALA A 32 -0.10 6.75 -26.26
C ALA A 32 -0.64 5.34 -25.97
N ALA A 33 -1.81 4.99 -26.50
CA ALA A 33 -2.40 3.65 -26.35
C ALA A 33 -1.47 2.54 -26.86
N ASN A 34 -0.80 2.73 -28.00
CA ASN A 34 0.18 1.77 -28.52
C ASN A 34 1.33 1.52 -27.53
N TYR A 35 1.81 2.59 -26.89
CA TYR A 35 2.87 2.51 -25.88
C TYR A 35 2.41 1.85 -24.58
N PHE A 36 1.17 2.11 -24.13
CA PHE A 36 0.61 1.41 -22.98
C PHE A 36 0.41 -0.07 -23.27
N ASP A 37 -0.05 -0.45 -24.46
CA ASP A 37 -0.18 -1.85 -24.85
C ASP A 37 1.17 -2.56 -24.93
N ALA A 38 2.19 -1.91 -25.48
CA ALA A 38 3.57 -2.40 -25.43
C ALA A 38 4.04 -2.61 -23.98
N SER A 39 3.83 -1.63 -23.09
CA SER A 39 4.19 -1.79 -21.67
C SER A 39 3.49 -2.98 -21.00
N ARG A 40 2.19 -3.17 -21.28
CA ARG A 40 1.37 -4.27 -20.76
C ARG A 40 1.90 -5.64 -21.17
N LYS A 41 2.37 -5.77 -22.42
CA LYS A 41 2.94 -7.02 -22.96
C LYS A 41 4.27 -7.39 -22.29
N TYR A 42 5.09 -6.40 -21.94
CA TYR A 42 6.39 -6.63 -21.27
C TYR A 42 6.29 -6.82 -19.76
N TYR A 43 5.34 -6.16 -19.09
CA TYR A 43 5.15 -6.33 -17.65
C TYR A 43 4.87 -7.79 -17.30
N GLN A 44 5.47 -8.26 -16.20
CA GLN A 44 5.27 -9.63 -15.71
C GLN A 44 4.33 -9.65 -14.50
N LYS A 45 4.46 -8.67 -13.60
CA LYS A 45 3.63 -8.56 -12.41
C LYS A 45 2.23 -8.09 -12.77
N ARG A 46 1.22 -8.75 -12.19
CA ARG A 46 -0.20 -8.44 -12.43
C ARG A 46 -0.52 -6.96 -12.17
N TYR A 47 -0.09 -6.41 -11.03
CA TYR A 47 -0.28 -5.00 -10.68
C TYR A 47 0.19 -4.02 -11.79
N GLU A 48 1.32 -4.31 -12.44
CA GLU A 48 1.86 -3.43 -13.48
C GLU A 48 1.11 -3.58 -14.80
N LYS A 49 0.59 -4.78 -15.10
CA LYS A 49 -0.35 -4.99 -16.21
C LYS A 49 -1.66 -4.26 -15.98
N ASP A 50 -2.20 -4.30 -14.76
CA ASP A 50 -3.43 -3.61 -14.39
C ASP A 50 -3.29 -2.10 -14.54
N LYS A 51 -2.16 -1.54 -14.09
CA LYS A 51 -1.80 -0.14 -14.37
C LYS A 51 -1.86 0.18 -15.86
N ALA A 52 -1.19 -0.61 -16.70
CA ALA A 52 -1.18 -0.36 -18.14
C ALA A 52 -2.57 -0.51 -18.78
N LEU A 53 -3.39 -1.46 -18.31
CA LEU A 53 -4.78 -1.64 -18.75
C LEU A 53 -5.65 -0.44 -18.40
N PHE A 54 -5.49 0.15 -17.21
CA PHE A 54 -6.23 1.34 -16.83
C PHE A 54 -5.86 2.56 -17.68
N TRP A 55 -4.57 2.74 -17.98
CA TRP A 55 -4.13 3.80 -18.89
C TRP A 55 -4.55 3.57 -20.35
N LEU A 56 -4.65 2.31 -20.79
CA LEU A 56 -5.31 1.96 -22.06
C LEU A 56 -6.78 2.36 -22.07
N TYR A 57 -7.51 2.10 -20.98
CA TYR A 57 -8.89 2.57 -20.84
C TYR A 57 -8.96 4.10 -20.91
N LEU A 58 -8.15 4.83 -20.13
CA LEU A 58 -8.16 6.30 -20.15
C LEU A 58 -7.84 6.88 -21.52
N SER A 59 -6.89 6.28 -22.25
CA SER A 59 -6.46 6.79 -23.56
C SER A 59 -7.39 6.44 -24.72
N THR A 60 -8.18 5.36 -24.61
CA THR A 60 -9.02 4.87 -25.73
C THR A 60 -10.52 4.94 -25.47
N HIS A 61 -10.92 5.12 -24.20
CA HIS A 61 -12.28 4.94 -23.70
C HIS A 61 -12.89 3.55 -23.98
N ASN A 62 -12.08 2.56 -24.37
CA ASN A 62 -12.54 1.21 -24.64
C ASN A 62 -12.80 0.44 -23.34
N LYS A 63 -14.09 0.23 -23.00
CA LYS A 63 -14.53 -0.47 -21.79
C LYS A 63 -14.07 -1.94 -21.71
N THR A 64 -13.56 -2.53 -22.79
CA THR A 64 -12.99 -3.88 -22.77
C THR A 64 -11.81 -3.99 -21.79
N TYR A 65 -11.01 -2.92 -21.65
CA TYR A 65 -9.91 -2.90 -20.69
C TYR A 65 -10.38 -2.94 -19.24
N LEU A 66 -11.55 -2.36 -18.93
CA LEU A 66 -12.20 -2.49 -17.62
C LEU A 66 -12.56 -3.96 -17.35
N LYS A 67 -13.15 -4.66 -18.34
CA LYS A 67 -13.47 -6.09 -18.22
C LYS A 67 -12.22 -6.96 -17.97
N TYR A 68 -11.04 -6.57 -18.48
CA TYR A 68 -9.79 -7.26 -18.16
C TYR A 68 -9.32 -6.98 -16.73
N LEU A 69 -9.53 -5.76 -16.22
CA LEU A 69 -9.21 -5.39 -14.84
C LEU A 69 -10.06 -6.14 -13.82
N GLN A 70 -11.35 -6.35 -14.11
CA GLN A 70 -12.25 -7.14 -13.24
C GLN A 70 -11.79 -8.59 -13.05
N LYS A 71 -11.07 -9.14 -14.04
CA LYS A 71 -10.51 -10.50 -13.98
C LYS A 71 -9.17 -10.58 -13.24
N SER A 72 -8.65 -9.45 -12.78
CA SER A 72 -7.38 -9.44 -12.04
C SER A 72 -7.56 -10.02 -10.64
N TYR A 73 -6.62 -10.87 -10.23
CA TYR A 73 -6.54 -11.34 -8.84
C TYR A 73 -5.93 -10.30 -7.89
N SER A 74 -5.41 -9.18 -8.41
CA SER A 74 -4.73 -8.17 -7.61
C SER A 74 -5.71 -7.12 -7.09
N VAL A 75 -5.71 -6.92 -5.78
CA VAL A 75 -6.38 -5.79 -5.13
C VAL A 75 -5.48 -4.56 -5.24
N ASN A 76 -5.85 -3.59 -6.07
CA ASN A 76 -5.07 -2.37 -6.28
C ASN A 76 -5.96 -1.21 -6.77
N ILE A 77 -5.43 0.02 -6.78
CA ILE A 77 -6.25 1.19 -7.13
C ILE A 77 -6.91 1.08 -8.51
N TYR A 78 -6.27 0.43 -9.48
CA TYR A 78 -6.77 0.34 -10.85
C TYR A 78 -7.92 -0.66 -10.96
N THR A 79 -7.87 -1.76 -10.20
CA THR A 79 -8.98 -2.71 -10.13
C THR A 79 -10.17 -2.13 -9.38
N LEU A 80 -9.92 -1.37 -8.31
CA LEU A 80 -10.98 -0.65 -7.59
C LEU A 80 -11.62 0.44 -8.47
N LEU A 81 -10.82 1.24 -9.18
CA LEU A 81 -11.32 2.25 -10.13
C LEU A 81 -12.12 1.63 -11.27
N ALA A 82 -11.70 0.45 -11.76
CA ALA A 82 -12.43 -0.24 -12.81
C ALA A 82 -13.79 -0.73 -12.34
N GLU A 83 -13.91 -1.24 -11.11
CA GLU A 83 -15.19 -1.62 -10.52
C GLU A 83 -16.09 -0.41 -10.29
N ASP A 84 -15.54 0.73 -9.82
CA ASP A 84 -16.32 1.97 -9.68
C ASP A 84 -16.86 2.47 -11.02
N ALA A 85 -16.07 2.37 -12.11
CA ALA A 85 -16.45 2.85 -13.44
C ALA A 85 -17.61 2.08 -14.10
N ILE A 86 -18.01 0.94 -13.53
CA ILE A 86 -19.10 0.09 -14.03
C ILE A 86 -20.07 -0.32 -12.91
N ASP A 87 -20.03 0.38 -11.77
CA ASP A 87 -20.85 0.08 -10.59
C ASP A 87 -20.73 -1.36 -10.08
N GLY A 88 -19.56 -1.97 -10.27
CA GLY A 88 -19.23 -3.33 -9.87
C GLY A 88 -18.80 -3.46 -8.41
N THR A 89 -18.43 -4.69 -8.02
CA THR A 89 -18.06 -5.05 -6.64
C THR A 89 -16.55 -5.18 -6.50
N TYR A 90 -15.99 -4.65 -5.42
CA TYR A 90 -14.54 -4.73 -5.18
C TYR A 90 -14.01 -6.16 -5.08
N PRO A 91 -12.73 -6.37 -5.50
CA PRO A 91 -12.17 -7.72 -5.53
C PRO A 91 -12.18 -8.38 -4.16
N LYS A 92 -12.45 -9.69 -4.14
CA LYS A 92 -12.52 -10.47 -2.90
C LYS A 92 -11.21 -10.42 -2.12
N THR A 93 -11.32 -10.33 -0.80
CA THR A 93 -10.21 -10.31 0.14
C THR A 93 -10.42 -11.34 1.25
N ILE A 94 -9.32 -11.85 1.80
CA ILE A 94 -9.35 -12.87 2.86
C ILE A 94 -9.11 -12.19 4.21
N THR A 95 -9.99 -12.41 5.16
CA THR A 95 -9.84 -11.95 6.55
C THR A 95 -10.03 -13.13 7.47
N GLU A 96 -8.92 -13.71 7.91
CA GLU A 96 -8.92 -14.84 8.83
C GLU A 96 -9.27 -14.41 10.25
N GLN A 97 -9.98 -15.27 10.97
CA GLN A 97 -10.25 -15.12 12.39
C GLN A 97 -9.83 -16.39 13.13
N PHE A 98 -9.00 -16.21 14.16
CA PHE A 98 -8.52 -17.33 14.97
C PHE A 98 -9.15 -17.29 16.36
N ARG A 99 -9.63 -18.45 16.83
CA ARG A 99 -10.07 -18.62 18.22
C ARG A 99 -8.89 -18.54 19.19
N LYS A 100 -7.73 -19.07 18.78
CA LYS A 100 -6.49 -19.07 19.56
C LYS A 100 -5.93 -17.65 19.65
N LYS A 101 -5.89 -17.07 20.86
CA LYS A 101 -5.33 -15.74 21.11
C LYS A 101 -3.80 -15.75 21.01
N HIS A 102 -3.16 -16.71 21.68
CA HIS A 102 -1.71 -16.78 21.84
C HIS A 102 -1.14 -18.11 21.40
N LEU A 103 0.04 -18.07 20.77
CA LEU A 103 0.82 -19.26 20.44
C LEU A 103 1.79 -19.60 21.58
N THR A 104 1.51 -20.67 22.32
CA THR A 104 2.36 -21.14 23.43
C THR A 104 3.80 -21.37 22.98
N GLY A 105 4.76 -20.83 23.73
CA GLY A 105 6.20 -20.99 23.46
C GLY A 105 6.72 -20.16 22.28
N PHE A 106 5.92 -19.22 21.75
CA PHE A 106 6.29 -18.38 20.63
C PHE A 106 6.15 -16.91 20.98
N ASP A 107 7.21 -16.13 20.77
CA ASP A 107 7.16 -14.67 20.89
C ASP A 107 7.12 -14.01 19.50
N PRO A 108 5.96 -13.47 19.06
CA PRO A 108 5.84 -12.79 17.76
C PRO A 108 6.63 -11.48 17.67
N LYS A 109 7.16 -10.98 18.80
CA LYS A 109 7.91 -9.73 18.90
C LYS A 109 9.42 -9.94 18.76
N ASN A 110 9.90 -11.18 18.79
CA ASN A 110 11.33 -11.46 18.74
C ASN A 110 11.87 -11.39 17.28
N PRO A 111 12.77 -10.43 16.96
CA PRO A 111 13.30 -10.25 15.60
C PRO A 111 14.19 -11.39 15.12
N ILE A 112 14.85 -12.12 16.03
CA ILE A 112 15.68 -13.27 15.70
C ILE A 112 14.80 -14.43 15.25
N ILE A 113 13.71 -14.71 15.99
CA ILE A 113 12.71 -15.71 15.59
C ILE A 113 12.15 -15.40 14.21
N TRP A 114 11.77 -14.14 13.94
CA TRP A 114 11.28 -13.74 12.62
C TRP A 114 12.33 -13.90 11.51
N ALA A 115 13.60 -13.60 11.79
CA ALA A 115 14.69 -13.82 10.84
C ALA A 115 14.85 -15.31 10.50
N THR A 116 14.79 -16.20 11.49
CA THR A 116 14.83 -17.65 11.30
C THR A 116 13.66 -18.15 10.45
N ILE A 117 12.44 -17.64 10.68
CA ILE A 117 11.27 -17.99 9.86
C ILE A 117 11.49 -17.60 8.40
N LYS A 118 11.98 -16.38 8.13
CA LYS A 118 12.27 -15.92 6.76
C LYS A 118 13.35 -16.76 6.09
N GLN A 119 14.39 -17.17 6.82
CA GLN A 119 15.45 -18.02 6.29
C GLN A 119 14.89 -19.38 5.87
N ARG A 120 14.12 -20.03 6.75
CA ARG A 120 13.46 -21.31 6.46
C ARG A 120 12.50 -21.20 5.28
N MET A 121 11.70 -20.14 5.23
CA MET A 121 10.78 -19.87 4.11
C MET A 121 11.51 -19.82 2.76
N ARG A 122 12.65 -19.12 2.68
CA ARG A 122 13.45 -19.00 1.44
C ARG A 122 14.00 -20.33 0.93
N GLN A 123 14.11 -21.33 1.81
CA GLN A 123 14.59 -22.67 1.51
C GLN A 123 13.44 -23.68 1.31
N SER A 124 12.19 -23.22 1.37
CA SER A 124 10.99 -24.07 1.33
C SER A 124 10.23 -23.91 0.02
N SER A 125 9.60 -24.98 -0.45
CA SER A 125 8.61 -24.94 -1.52
C SER A 125 7.32 -24.23 -1.09
N ASN A 126 6.52 -23.75 -2.04
CA ASN A 126 5.23 -23.11 -1.78
C ASN A 126 4.31 -23.95 -0.87
N ARG A 127 4.26 -25.27 -1.05
CA ARG A 127 3.48 -26.20 -0.20
C ARG A 127 4.02 -26.27 1.23
N GLN A 128 5.34 -26.30 1.40
CA GLN A 128 5.97 -26.28 2.72
C GLN A 128 5.75 -24.95 3.44
N ILE A 129 5.80 -23.82 2.71
CA ILE A 129 5.47 -22.50 3.26
C ILE A 129 4.01 -22.46 3.73
N ASP A 130 3.07 -22.97 2.92
CA ASP A 130 1.65 -23.01 3.28
C ASP A 130 1.39 -23.84 4.54
N HIS A 131 2.03 -25.01 4.64
CA HIS A 131 1.97 -25.86 5.83
C HIS A 131 2.58 -25.16 7.05
N MET A 132 3.75 -24.52 6.88
CA MET A 132 4.42 -23.77 7.94
C MET A 132 3.56 -22.60 8.44
N ALA A 133 2.81 -21.94 7.56
CA ALA A 133 1.90 -20.87 7.95
C ALA A 133 0.88 -21.32 9.00
N ASN A 134 0.37 -22.56 8.91
CA ASN A 134 -0.66 -23.07 9.82
C ASN A 134 -0.19 -23.16 11.28
N TYR A 135 1.12 -23.30 11.52
CA TYR A 135 1.67 -23.27 12.88
C TYR A 135 1.43 -21.91 13.56
N TYR A 136 1.42 -20.83 12.79
CA TYR A 136 1.23 -19.45 13.27
C TYR A 136 -0.25 -18.98 13.26
N ALA A 137 -1.20 -19.92 13.18
CA ALA A 137 -2.64 -19.61 13.17
C ALA A 137 -3.18 -19.19 14.55
N ALA A 138 -2.76 -18.02 15.04
CA ALA A 138 -3.26 -17.37 16.26
C ALA A 138 -3.38 -15.85 16.08
N GLN A 139 -4.13 -15.19 16.96
CA GLN A 139 -4.41 -13.75 16.85
C GLN A 139 -3.15 -12.89 16.96
N ASP A 140 -2.22 -13.23 17.88
CA ASP A 140 -0.98 -12.48 18.10
C ASP A 140 0.09 -12.67 17.01
N SER A 141 -0.04 -13.74 16.21
CA SER A 141 0.88 -14.13 15.13
C SER A 141 0.24 -14.09 13.74
N ILE A 142 -0.96 -13.50 13.61
CA ILE A 142 -1.69 -13.40 12.33
C ILE A 142 -0.90 -12.65 11.24
N GLY A 143 -0.05 -11.69 11.61
CA GLY A 143 0.84 -11.03 10.65
C GLY A 143 1.82 -12.03 10.00
N ILE A 144 2.41 -12.92 10.80
CA ILE A 144 3.31 -13.98 10.32
C ILE A 144 2.53 -15.01 9.50
N TYR A 145 1.37 -15.46 9.98
CA TYR A 145 0.49 -16.36 9.24
C TYR A 145 0.14 -15.82 7.85
N THR A 146 -0.38 -14.59 7.78
CA THR A 146 -0.85 -14.01 6.51
C THR A 146 0.30 -13.66 5.58
N TYR A 147 1.47 -13.31 6.12
CA TYR A 147 2.70 -13.15 5.34
C TYR A 147 3.05 -14.48 4.64
N LEU A 148 3.15 -15.57 5.40
CA LEU A 148 3.53 -16.88 4.85
C LEU A 148 2.49 -17.41 3.86
N LYS A 149 1.19 -17.24 4.15
CA LYS A 149 0.12 -17.60 3.20
C LYS A 149 0.17 -16.80 1.91
N ALA A 150 0.52 -15.52 1.97
CA ALA A 150 0.69 -14.70 0.77
C ALA A 150 1.89 -15.17 -0.06
N GLU A 151 3.03 -15.44 0.58
CA GLU A 151 4.23 -15.98 -0.08
C GLU A 151 3.96 -17.36 -0.72
N ALA A 152 3.31 -18.27 0.01
CA ALA A 152 2.98 -19.61 -0.47
C ALA A 152 2.11 -19.62 -1.75
N CYS A 153 1.27 -18.62 -1.93
CA CYS A 153 0.42 -18.46 -3.12
C CYS A 153 0.97 -17.46 -4.14
N GLU A 154 2.23 -17.04 -4.00
CA GLU A 154 2.89 -16.05 -4.87
C GLU A 154 2.09 -14.74 -4.99
N HIS A 155 1.46 -14.32 -3.89
CA HIS A 155 0.63 -13.11 -3.79
C HIS A 155 -0.60 -13.10 -4.72
N THR A 156 -1.06 -14.27 -5.18
CA THR A 156 -2.31 -14.39 -5.97
C THR A 156 -3.57 -14.23 -5.10
N LYS A 157 -3.45 -14.44 -3.80
CA LYS A 157 -4.52 -14.18 -2.81
C LYS A 157 -4.20 -12.94 -1.98
N SER A 158 -5.23 -12.18 -1.64
CA SER A 158 -5.09 -10.91 -0.93
C SER A 158 -5.62 -11.00 0.52
N TYR A 159 -4.69 -11.12 1.47
CA TYR A 159 -5.00 -11.15 2.91
C TYR A 159 -5.10 -9.73 3.49
N PHE A 160 -6.14 -9.50 4.29
CA PHE A 160 -6.48 -8.25 4.96
C PHE A 160 -6.96 -8.54 6.39
N PRO A 161 -6.06 -8.95 7.29
CA PRO A 161 -6.40 -9.20 8.69
C PRO A 161 -6.67 -7.88 9.44
N VAL A 162 -7.37 -7.98 10.57
CA VAL A 162 -7.70 -6.86 11.46
C VAL A 162 -7.22 -7.13 12.90
N PRO A 163 -5.89 -7.27 13.14
CA PRO A 163 -5.38 -7.55 14.48
C PRO A 163 -5.47 -6.34 15.42
N TYR A 164 -5.27 -6.56 16.72
CA TYR A 164 -5.09 -5.51 17.74
C TYR A 164 -6.23 -4.45 17.76
N ARG A 165 -7.48 -4.88 17.54
CA ARG A 165 -8.66 -4.00 17.49
C ARG A 165 -8.85 -3.21 18.79
N ASP A 166 -8.52 -3.84 19.91
CA ASP A 166 -8.57 -3.25 21.24
C ASP A 166 -7.62 -2.07 21.42
N ALA A 167 -6.43 -2.10 20.81
CA ALA A 167 -5.49 -0.98 20.79
C ALA A 167 -6.06 0.27 20.09
N MET A 168 -7.05 0.09 19.20
CA MET A 168 -7.65 1.16 18.41
C MET A 168 -9.13 1.40 18.73
N ARG A 169 -9.65 0.83 19.83
CA ARG A 169 -11.09 0.86 20.16
C ARG A 169 -11.70 2.26 20.26
N ASN A 170 -10.89 3.26 20.63
CA ASN A 170 -11.31 4.65 20.80
C ASN A 170 -11.03 5.52 19.55
N MET A 171 -10.54 4.93 18.46
CA MET A 171 -10.23 5.64 17.22
C MET A 171 -11.42 5.55 16.25
N SER A 172 -11.61 6.58 15.42
CA SER A 172 -12.61 6.53 14.35
C SER A 172 -12.32 5.41 13.34
N ALA A 173 -13.34 4.90 12.65
CA ALA A 173 -13.17 3.88 11.62
C ALA A 173 -12.18 4.30 10.52
N SER A 174 -12.18 5.58 10.14
CA SER A 174 -11.19 6.13 9.20
C SER A 174 -9.76 6.11 9.75
N ARG A 175 -9.56 6.44 11.04
CA ARG A 175 -8.22 6.34 11.66
C ARG A 175 -7.76 4.89 11.73
N GLN A 176 -8.64 3.98 12.14
CA GLN A 176 -8.36 2.54 12.16
C GLN A 176 -7.98 2.03 10.77
N ALA A 177 -8.77 2.37 9.73
CA ALA A 177 -8.50 1.96 8.36
C ALA A 177 -7.15 2.47 7.86
N LEU A 178 -6.74 3.68 8.23
CA LEU A 178 -5.45 4.24 7.83
C LEU A 178 -4.28 3.52 8.52
N ILE A 179 -4.38 3.24 9.82
CA ILE A 179 -3.37 2.46 10.54
C ILE A 179 -3.26 1.05 9.95
N TYR A 180 -4.39 0.37 9.71
CA TYR A 180 -4.40 -0.94 9.05
C TYR A 180 -3.78 -0.89 7.65
N ALA A 181 -4.09 0.14 6.86
CA ALA A 181 -3.58 0.30 5.52
C ALA A 181 -2.06 0.47 5.46
N ILE A 182 -1.51 1.26 6.39
CA ILE A 182 -0.07 1.49 6.57
C ILE A 182 0.60 0.21 7.09
N ALA A 183 0.14 -0.34 8.21
CA ALA A 183 0.70 -1.57 8.80
C ALA A 183 0.74 -2.74 7.81
N ARG A 184 -0.33 -2.89 7.01
CA ARG A 184 -0.38 -3.89 5.94
C ARG A 184 0.74 -3.64 4.94
N GLN A 185 0.92 -2.40 4.50
CA GLN A 185 1.93 -2.06 3.49
C GLN A 185 3.36 -2.14 4.03
N GLU A 186 3.58 -1.75 5.29
CA GLU A 186 4.89 -1.68 5.93
C GLU A 186 5.46 -3.07 6.28
N SER A 187 4.68 -3.90 6.99
CA SER A 187 5.21 -5.15 7.53
C SER A 187 4.30 -6.36 7.35
N ARG A 188 3.12 -6.18 6.75
CA ARG A 188 2.03 -7.18 6.79
C ARG A 188 1.68 -7.56 8.23
N PHE A 189 1.68 -6.59 9.14
CA PHE A 189 1.38 -6.77 10.56
C PHE A 189 2.39 -7.63 11.35
N VAL A 190 3.55 -7.96 10.80
CA VAL A 190 4.58 -8.70 11.56
C VAL A 190 5.17 -7.76 12.63
N PRO A 191 5.02 -8.05 13.94
CA PRO A 191 5.50 -7.17 15.00
C PRO A 191 7.01 -7.04 15.00
N ALA A 192 7.73 -8.15 14.89
CA ALA A 192 9.18 -8.26 14.88
C ALA A 192 9.88 -7.79 13.57
N SER A 193 9.22 -6.98 12.74
CA SER A 193 9.77 -6.59 11.44
C SER A 193 10.91 -5.57 11.58
N VAL A 194 12.03 -5.84 10.89
CA VAL A 194 13.19 -4.93 10.80
C VAL A 194 13.53 -4.75 9.32
N SER A 195 13.54 -3.49 8.86
CA SER A 195 13.91 -3.16 7.48
C SER A 195 15.44 -3.16 7.28
N ARG A 196 15.89 -3.10 6.03
CA ARG A 196 17.31 -2.92 5.70
C ARG A 196 17.89 -1.61 6.25
N SER A 197 17.06 -0.59 6.39
CA SER A 197 17.43 0.72 6.94
C SER A 197 17.14 0.82 8.45
N PHE A 198 16.90 -0.33 9.11
CA PHE A 198 16.58 -0.43 10.53
C PHE A 198 15.27 0.26 10.95
N ALA A 199 14.27 0.30 10.05
CA ALA A 199 12.91 0.65 10.45
C ALA A 199 12.29 -0.50 11.26
N LEU A 200 11.66 -0.18 12.39
CA LEU A 200 11.29 -1.15 13.42
C LEU A 200 9.78 -1.32 13.57
N GLY A 201 9.37 -2.52 13.92
CA GLY A 201 8.00 -2.81 14.32
C GLY A 201 7.05 -2.98 13.14
N MET A 202 5.79 -3.29 13.44
CA MET A 202 4.76 -3.44 12.41
C MET A 202 4.43 -2.16 11.65
N MET A 203 4.81 -1.01 12.21
CA MET A 203 4.60 0.32 11.61
C MET A 203 5.87 0.89 10.97
N GLN A 204 6.99 0.15 11.02
CA GLN A 204 8.28 0.50 10.40
C GLN A 204 8.75 1.93 10.73
N PHE A 205 8.83 2.25 12.02
CA PHE A 205 9.36 3.55 12.47
C PHE A 205 10.89 3.56 12.42
N MET A 206 11.46 4.65 11.90
CA MET A 206 12.90 4.87 11.94
C MET A 206 13.37 5.29 13.34
N PRO A 207 14.57 4.89 13.80
CA PRO A 207 15.09 5.21 15.14
C PRO A 207 15.05 6.70 15.50
N PHE A 208 15.36 7.60 14.57
CA PHE A 208 15.32 9.04 14.83
C PHE A 208 13.90 9.54 15.15
N LEU A 209 12.88 8.97 14.48
CA LEU A 209 11.48 9.36 14.66
C LEU A 209 10.93 8.81 15.98
N ILE A 210 11.34 7.59 16.36
CA ILE A 210 11.00 6.99 17.66
C ILE A 210 11.49 7.90 18.79
N LYS A 211 12.77 8.29 18.74
CA LYS A 211 13.38 9.18 19.74
C LYS A 211 12.71 10.55 19.81
N ASP A 212 12.37 11.15 18.67
CA ASP A 212 11.65 12.42 18.60
C ASP A 212 10.25 12.33 19.24
N ILE A 213 9.47 11.30 18.91
CA ILE A 213 8.13 11.10 19.47
C ILE A 213 8.19 10.78 20.97
N ALA A 214 9.11 9.91 21.41
CA ALA A 214 9.29 9.57 22.81
C ALA A 214 9.62 10.82 23.65
N LYS A 215 10.56 11.65 23.18
CA LYS A 215 10.89 12.94 23.81
C LYS A 215 9.67 13.86 23.90
N LYS A 216 8.88 13.98 22.83
CA LYS A 216 7.66 14.81 22.81
C LYS A 216 6.56 14.29 23.75
N LYS A 217 6.55 12.99 24.04
CA LYS A 217 5.62 12.37 24.98
C LYS A 217 6.17 12.33 26.42
N GLY A 218 7.38 12.82 26.66
CA GLY A 218 7.95 12.99 28.00
C GLY A 218 8.55 11.74 28.63
N TYR A 219 8.95 10.73 27.83
CA TYR A 219 9.62 9.55 28.36
C TYR A 219 10.78 9.08 27.49
N ASN A 220 11.73 8.38 28.13
CA ASN A 220 12.77 7.62 27.45
C ASN A 220 12.19 6.26 27.05
N MET A 221 12.58 5.78 25.89
CA MET A 221 12.04 4.56 25.30
C MET A 221 13.17 3.78 24.63
N ASP A 222 13.19 2.47 24.85
CA ASP A 222 14.05 1.59 24.06
C ASP A 222 13.45 1.40 22.66
N LEU A 223 14.29 1.35 21.64
CA LEU A 223 13.87 1.13 20.27
C LEU A 223 13.10 -0.20 20.10
N ASP A 224 13.48 -1.21 20.86
CA ASP A 224 12.86 -2.55 20.82
C ASP A 224 11.41 -2.56 21.29
N GLU A 225 10.97 -1.55 22.04
CA GLU A 225 9.56 -1.41 22.40
C GLU A 225 8.67 -1.22 21.16
N MET A 226 9.21 -0.83 19.99
CA MET A 226 8.47 -0.78 18.74
C MET A 226 8.05 -2.16 18.20
N PHE A 227 8.63 -3.24 18.70
CA PHE A 227 8.14 -4.59 18.41
C PHE A 227 6.84 -4.92 19.15
N ASN A 228 6.46 -4.13 20.17
CA ASN A 228 5.15 -4.23 20.80
C ASN A 228 4.07 -3.57 19.90
N PRO A 229 3.07 -4.32 19.40
CA PRO A 229 2.02 -3.78 18.54
C PRO A 229 1.25 -2.60 19.13
N TYR A 230 0.95 -2.61 20.43
CA TYR A 230 0.20 -1.53 21.09
C TYR A 230 0.99 -0.23 21.08
N ARG A 231 2.28 -0.31 21.39
CA ARG A 231 3.20 0.82 21.35
C ARG A 231 3.39 1.32 19.91
N ALA A 232 3.53 0.41 18.95
CA ALA A 232 3.65 0.78 17.54
C ALA A 232 2.41 1.52 17.02
N ILE A 233 1.21 1.08 17.40
CA ILE A 233 -0.06 1.73 17.08
C ILE A 233 -0.18 3.09 17.75
N GLU A 234 0.22 3.21 19.02
CA GLU A 234 0.26 4.49 19.74
C GLU A 234 1.14 5.52 19.03
N PHE A 235 2.35 5.11 18.60
CA PHE A 235 3.30 5.97 17.89
C PHE A 235 2.79 6.35 16.50
N ALA A 236 2.17 5.39 15.79
CA ALA A 236 1.51 5.65 14.52
C ALA A 236 0.39 6.68 14.67
N ASP A 237 -0.48 6.53 15.66
CA ASP A 237 -1.59 7.47 15.87
C ASP A 237 -1.07 8.89 16.16
N TYR A 238 -0.05 9.01 17.01
CA TYR A 238 0.60 10.29 17.28
C TYR A 238 1.21 10.92 16.02
N HIS A 239 1.96 10.14 15.24
CA HIS A 239 2.58 10.64 14.00
C HIS A 239 1.54 11.01 12.94
N LEU A 240 0.47 10.23 12.81
CA LEU A 240 -0.64 10.52 11.91
C LEU A 240 -1.40 11.78 12.34
N ASN A 241 -1.54 12.06 13.64
CA ASN A 241 -2.09 13.34 14.11
C ASN A 241 -1.24 14.52 13.64
N TYR A 242 0.10 14.39 13.66
CA TYR A 242 0.98 15.42 13.11
C TYR A 242 0.79 15.60 11.60
N LEU A 243 0.76 14.51 10.81
CA LEU A 243 0.59 14.61 9.35
C LEU A 243 -0.77 15.18 8.97
N ASN A 244 -1.84 14.78 9.66
CA ASN A 244 -3.21 15.22 9.38
C ASN A 244 -3.46 16.71 9.69
N LYS A 245 -2.56 17.40 10.41
CA LYS A 245 -2.59 18.87 10.54
C LYS A 245 -2.41 19.57 9.19
N TYR A 246 -1.74 18.91 8.24
CA TYR A 246 -1.37 19.52 6.96
C TYR A 246 -1.93 18.79 5.75
N LEU A 247 -2.22 17.49 5.88
CA LEU A 247 -2.63 16.62 4.78
C LEU A 247 -3.94 15.95 5.15
N TYR A 248 -5.01 16.28 4.44
CA TYR A 248 -6.35 15.76 4.73
C TYR A 248 -6.62 14.47 3.95
N HIS A 249 -6.00 14.35 2.78
CA HIS A 249 -6.22 13.21 1.90
C HIS A 249 -5.30 12.02 2.23
N PRO A 250 -5.82 10.77 2.37
CA PRO A 250 -5.05 9.60 2.79
C PRO A 250 -3.87 9.26 1.87
N LEU A 251 -3.97 9.55 0.56
CA LEU A 251 -2.86 9.37 -0.38
C LEU A 251 -1.65 10.23 -0.01
N PHE A 252 -1.89 11.49 0.36
CA PHE A 252 -0.81 12.43 0.68
C PHE A 252 -0.21 12.11 2.04
N VAL A 253 -1.05 11.71 3.00
CA VAL A 253 -0.59 11.18 4.29
C VAL A 253 0.33 9.98 4.06
N ALA A 254 -0.04 9.05 3.18
CA ALA A 254 0.81 7.91 2.83
C ALA A 254 2.14 8.33 2.18
N TYR A 255 2.14 9.32 1.29
CA TYR A 255 3.39 9.88 0.74
C TYR A 255 4.27 10.47 1.84
N ALA A 256 3.69 11.23 2.77
CA ALA A 256 4.45 11.86 3.86
C ALA A 256 4.95 10.86 4.90
N TYR A 257 4.21 9.77 5.14
CA TYR A 257 4.64 8.69 6.03
C TYR A 257 5.89 7.99 5.47
N ASN A 258 5.90 7.68 4.17
CA ASN A 258 7.02 6.97 3.53
C ASN A 258 8.21 7.88 3.20
N ALA A 259 7.97 9.06 2.62
CA ALA A 259 9.03 9.92 2.08
C ALA A 259 9.24 11.22 2.86
N GLY A 260 8.50 11.43 3.95
CA GLY A 260 8.56 12.63 4.78
C GLY A 260 7.70 13.78 4.25
N ILE A 261 7.12 14.54 5.17
CA ILE A 261 6.21 15.65 4.84
C ILE A 261 6.87 16.76 4.01
N GLY A 262 8.18 16.99 4.17
CA GLY A 262 8.92 17.98 3.38
C GLY A 262 8.98 17.63 1.89
N PHE A 263 9.18 16.34 1.56
CA PHE A 263 9.09 15.87 0.18
C PHE A 263 7.67 16.05 -0.37
N THR A 264 6.66 15.59 0.39
CA THR A 264 5.26 15.68 -0.02
C THR A 264 4.84 17.12 -0.27
N LYS A 265 5.16 18.05 0.64
CA LYS A 265 4.90 19.48 0.47
C LYS A 265 5.48 20.03 -0.83
N ARG A 266 6.77 19.79 -1.10
CA ARG A 266 7.42 20.24 -2.33
C ARG A 266 6.78 19.64 -3.59
N TYR A 267 6.39 18.36 -3.52
CA TYR A 267 5.71 17.71 -4.64
C TYR A 267 4.35 18.33 -4.93
N LEU A 268 3.56 18.59 -3.89
CA LEU A 268 2.23 19.17 -4.01
C LEU A 268 2.29 20.63 -4.49
N GLN A 269 3.21 21.44 -3.96
CA GLN A 269 3.32 22.87 -4.29
C GLN A 269 3.73 23.15 -5.74
N ASN A 270 4.18 22.15 -6.50
CA ASN A 270 4.38 22.29 -7.94
C ASN A 270 3.03 22.55 -8.62
N SER A 271 2.92 23.67 -9.35
CA SER A 271 1.68 24.11 -10.01
C SER A 271 1.16 23.12 -11.07
N SER A 272 2.00 22.22 -11.57
CA SER A 272 1.60 21.20 -12.56
C SER A 272 1.07 19.91 -11.93
N HIS A 273 1.07 19.77 -10.60
CA HIS A 273 0.63 18.54 -9.93
C HIS A 273 -0.72 18.72 -9.24
N PHE A 274 -1.58 17.72 -9.39
CA PHE A 274 -2.88 17.57 -8.73
C PHE A 274 -3.74 18.84 -8.89
N ARG A 275 -3.83 19.32 -10.13
CA ARG A 275 -4.72 20.38 -10.58
C ARG A 275 -5.73 19.80 -11.57
N ARG A 276 -6.80 20.53 -11.85
CA ARG A 276 -7.76 20.14 -12.90
C ARG A 276 -7.04 20.12 -14.25
N GLY A 277 -7.26 19.07 -15.03
CA GLY A 277 -6.65 18.88 -16.33
C GLY A 277 -7.00 17.52 -16.91
N ALA A 278 -6.69 17.33 -18.19
CA ALA A 278 -6.88 16.04 -18.84
C ALA A 278 -6.07 14.96 -18.12
N TYR A 279 -6.71 13.82 -17.83
CA TYR A 279 -6.13 12.67 -17.11
C TYR A 279 -5.66 12.97 -15.67
N GLU A 280 -5.95 14.14 -15.12
CA GLU A 280 -5.75 14.40 -13.70
C GLU A 280 -6.90 13.79 -12.88
N PRO A 281 -6.64 13.34 -11.64
CA PRO A 281 -5.37 13.38 -10.91
C PRO A 281 -4.45 12.17 -11.17
N TYR A 282 -4.84 11.25 -12.05
CA TYR A 282 -4.09 10.02 -12.35
C TYR A 282 -2.69 10.33 -12.88
N MET A 283 -2.56 11.35 -13.74
CA MET A 283 -1.27 11.79 -14.27
C MET A 283 -0.32 12.23 -13.15
N SER A 284 -0.77 13.07 -12.23
CA SER A 284 0.02 13.52 -11.09
C SER A 284 0.42 12.40 -10.12
N ILE A 285 -0.36 11.33 -10.03
CA ILE A 285 0.07 10.13 -9.31
C ILE A 285 1.24 9.47 -10.05
N GLU A 286 1.15 9.27 -11.37
CA GLU A 286 2.14 8.47 -12.10
C GLU A 286 3.48 9.17 -12.35
N ILE A 287 3.48 10.50 -12.52
CA ILE A 287 4.70 11.25 -12.86
C ILE A 287 5.62 11.53 -11.65
N MET A 288 5.19 11.19 -10.43
CA MET A 288 6.00 11.36 -9.23
C MET A 288 7.35 10.66 -9.39
N LYS A 289 8.46 11.41 -9.42
CA LYS A 289 9.79 10.84 -9.69
C LYS A 289 10.24 9.84 -8.62
N ASN A 290 9.88 10.07 -7.36
CA ASN A 290 10.12 9.12 -6.27
C ASN A 290 9.22 7.88 -6.47
N ALA A 291 9.79 6.83 -7.07
CA ALA A 291 9.06 5.62 -7.38
C ALA A 291 8.59 4.88 -6.12
N GLU A 292 9.35 4.90 -5.03
CA GLU A 292 8.96 4.24 -3.79
C GLU A 292 7.71 4.89 -3.20
N ALA A 293 7.75 6.21 -2.98
CA ALA A 293 6.60 6.96 -2.47
C ALA A 293 5.37 6.81 -3.38
N ARG A 294 5.57 6.87 -4.70
CA ARG A 294 4.51 6.72 -5.69
C ARG A 294 3.80 5.37 -5.56
N GLU A 295 4.56 4.28 -5.57
CA GLU A 295 3.97 2.93 -5.47
C GLU A 295 3.43 2.65 -4.06
N TYR A 296 4.06 3.21 -3.02
CA TYR A 296 3.61 3.12 -1.63
C TYR A 296 2.23 3.76 -1.46
N GLY A 297 2.07 5.02 -1.87
CA GLY A 297 0.81 5.75 -1.73
C GLY A 297 -0.34 5.07 -2.47
N LYS A 298 -0.10 4.56 -3.69
CA LYS A 298 -1.10 3.77 -4.43
C LYS A 298 -1.55 2.53 -3.63
N LYS A 299 -0.61 1.77 -3.06
CA LYS A 299 -0.93 0.58 -2.27
C LYS A 299 -1.67 0.92 -0.98
N VAL A 300 -1.23 1.94 -0.25
CA VAL A 300 -1.89 2.37 0.99
C VAL A 300 -3.29 2.89 0.70
N LEU A 301 -3.51 3.65 -0.36
CA LEU A 301 -4.84 4.13 -0.72
C LEU A 301 -5.81 2.98 -1.05
N ALA A 302 -5.37 1.99 -1.83
CA ALA A 302 -6.17 0.79 -2.08
C ALA A 302 -6.46 0.03 -0.77
N ASN A 303 -5.46 -0.12 0.10
CA ASN A 303 -5.66 -0.78 1.39
C ASN A 303 -6.66 -0.03 2.27
N TYR A 304 -6.57 1.30 2.30
CA TYR A 304 -7.42 2.18 3.09
C TYR A 304 -8.89 2.00 2.74
N VAL A 305 -9.21 2.03 1.43
CA VAL A 305 -10.57 1.80 0.94
C VAL A 305 -11.08 0.41 1.33
N ILE A 306 -10.26 -0.63 1.19
CA ILE A 306 -10.67 -1.99 1.60
C ILE A 306 -10.93 -2.07 3.11
N TYR A 307 -10.08 -1.46 3.93
CA TYR A 307 -10.27 -1.47 5.38
C TYR A 307 -11.47 -0.64 5.84
N LEU A 308 -11.77 0.50 5.21
CA LEU A 308 -13.00 1.26 5.47
C LEU A 308 -14.23 0.38 5.26
N ASN A 309 -14.32 -0.30 4.12
CA ASN A 309 -15.44 -1.19 3.81
C ASN A 309 -15.53 -2.37 4.81
N LYS A 310 -14.38 -2.94 5.22
CA LYS A 310 -14.35 -4.00 6.26
C LYS A 310 -14.76 -3.52 7.65
N LEU A 311 -14.60 -2.24 7.94
CA LEU A 311 -15.00 -1.60 9.18
C LEU A 311 -16.43 -1.03 9.11
N GLY A 312 -17.18 -1.33 8.05
CA GLY A 312 -18.59 -0.92 7.90
C GLY A 312 -18.79 0.48 7.31
N VAL A 313 -17.72 1.15 6.85
CA VAL A 313 -17.79 2.44 6.18
C VAL A 313 -17.78 2.23 4.66
N SER A 314 -18.97 2.15 4.06
CA SER A 314 -19.12 1.98 2.61
C SER A 314 -18.38 3.10 1.86
N THR A 315 -17.36 2.72 1.08
CA THR A 315 -16.46 3.69 0.45
C THR A 315 -16.09 3.26 -0.96
N ARG A 316 -16.27 4.18 -1.93
CA ARG A 316 -15.76 4.07 -3.29
C ARG A 316 -14.43 4.84 -3.44
N ILE A 317 -13.54 4.39 -4.32
CA ILE A 317 -12.21 4.98 -4.52
C ILE A 317 -12.27 6.18 -5.44
N THR A 318 -13.18 6.20 -6.43
CA THR A 318 -13.27 7.29 -7.42
C THR A 318 -13.43 8.66 -6.76
N PRO A 319 -14.36 8.88 -5.80
CA PRO A 319 -14.47 10.18 -5.12
C PRO A 319 -13.20 10.62 -4.39
N LEU A 320 -12.48 9.67 -3.77
CA LEU A 320 -11.18 9.94 -3.13
C LEU A 320 -10.10 10.28 -4.15
N ILE A 321 -10.13 9.68 -5.34
CA ILE A 321 -9.17 10.04 -6.38
C ILE A 321 -9.50 11.42 -6.94
N GLU A 322 -10.75 11.67 -7.35
CA GLU A 322 -11.14 12.93 -8.00
C GLU A 322 -10.89 14.17 -7.15
N VAL A 323 -11.09 14.07 -5.82
CA VAL A 323 -10.85 15.19 -4.90
C VAL A 323 -9.40 15.66 -4.89
N LEU A 324 -8.44 14.81 -5.28
CA LEU A 324 -7.01 15.18 -5.37
C LEU A 324 -6.77 16.40 -6.27
N ALA A 325 -7.60 16.60 -7.29
CA ALA A 325 -7.52 17.75 -8.19
C ALA A 325 -8.11 19.05 -7.60
N THR A 326 -8.58 19.02 -6.34
CA THR A 326 -9.14 20.16 -5.59
C THR A 326 -8.31 20.43 -4.33
N PRO A 327 -7.22 21.20 -4.43
CA PRO A 327 -6.19 21.28 -3.38
C PRO A 327 -6.70 21.68 -2.00
N SER A 328 -7.63 22.64 -1.92
CA SER A 328 -8.25 23.10 -0.67
C SER A 328 -8.94 22.00 0.14
N GLN A 329 -9.32 20.89 -0.49
CA GLN A 329 -9.94 19.73 0.17
C GLN A 329 -8.93 18.65 0.58
N THR A 330 -7.65 18.81 0.23
CA THR A 330 -6.65 17.72 0.31
C THR A 330 -5.45 18.05 1.17
N ASP A 331 -5.08 19.33 1.29
CA ASP A 331 -3.96 19.77 2.10
C ASP A 331 -4.05 21.25 2.50
N ALA A 332 -3.23 21.63 3.48
CA ALA A 332 -3.09 23.00 3.97
C ALA A 332 -2.00 23.81 3.26
N PHE A 333 -1.23 23.22 2.34
CA PHE A 333 -0.09 23.87 1.70
C PHE A 333 -0.48 24.72 0.50
N ARG A 334 -1.58 24.35 -0.16
CA ARG A 334 -2.06 24.94 -1.40
C ARG A 334 -3.40 25.60 -1.14
N LYS A 335 -3.46 26.91 -1.39
CA LYS A 335 -4.71 27.66 -1.41
C LYS A 335 -5.43 27.48 -2.74
#